data_AF-A0A7S3SU47-F1
#
_entry.id   AF-A0A7S3SU47-F1
#
_cell.length_a   1.000
_cell.length_b   1.000
_cell.length_c   1.000
_cell.angle_alpha   90.00
_cell.angle_beta   90.00
_cell.angle_gamma   90.00
#
_symmetry.space_group_name_H-M   'P 1'
#
loop_
_entity.id
_entity.type
_entity.pdbx_description
1 polymer ?
#
loop_
_entity_poly.entity_id
_entity_poly.type
_entity_poly.pdbx_seq_one_letter_code
_entity_poly.pdbx_strand_id
1 'polypeptide(L)'
;AEGQGEGAVAEGGPGPLDPKAGTPLRAVNALLPFGTIVLATFGGMLADGAAKVRSLPDASRPPLSLVSILSHSDSITALIWASAAGWLSALGLVLAQGALALDEAMAAWAEGLKEVLEPMLVLLLAWALGAVIADVGTATFLARSLREGLPRWSLPPIVALLSHAISFASGSSFGTMGIVLPLVGPLAQALGGGSREYLLHCIGSCLGGATFGNICSPISDTTILTVLATRCDLQAHVATITPYALLAAATALLFGSVPVGLGLYGPLAALAVGVAAMGAAIAVFGT
;
A
#
# COMPACT_ATOMS: atom_id res chain seq x y z
N ALA A 1 52.86 5.32 12.61
CA ALA A 1 52.13 6.46 12.04
C ALA A 1 50.88 5.87 11.41
N GLU A 2 49.85 5.67 12.23
CA GLU A 2 48.68 6.58 12.33
C GLU A 2 47.76 6.34 11.12
N GLY A 3 46.55 5.79 11.24
CA GLY A 3 45.54 6.01 12.28
C GLY A 3 44.49 6.97 11.72
N GLN A 4 43.20 6.63 11.89
CA GLN A 4 41.96 7.35 11.52
C GLN A 4 41.28 6.80 10.24
N GLY A 5 40.04 6.31 10.25
CA GLY A 5 39.07 6.18 11.33
C GLY A 5 38.03 5.14 10.93
N GLU A 6 38.06 3.99 11.62
CA GLU A 6 36.88 3.14 11.75
C GLU A 6 35.85 3.97 12.52
N GLY A 7 34.89 4.52 11.77
CA GLY A 7 33.65 5.00 12.34
C GLY A 7 32.95 3.82 12.97
N ALA A 8 33.17 3.63 14.27
CA ALA A 8 32.40 2.75 15.11
C ALA A 8 30.92 3.03 14.86
N VAL A 9 30.26 2.11 14.15
CA VAL A 9 28.81 2.05 14.15
C VAL A 9 28.46 1.81 15.61
N ALA A 10 27.97 2.86 16.27
CA ALA A 10 27.50 2.79 17.63
C ALA A 10 26.55 1.60 17.71
N GLU A 11 26.92 0.58 18.50
CA GLU A 11 26.00 -0.44 18.95
C GLU A 11 24.88 0.31 19.69
N GLY A 12 23.80 0.60 18.98
CA GLY A 12 22.59 1.11 19.58
C GLY A 12 22.18 0.10 20.65
N GLY A 13 22.10 0.57 21.90
CA GLY A 13 21.54 -0.22 22.99
C GLY A 13 20.15 -0.75 22.62
N PRO A 14 19.65 -1.77 23.34
CA PRO A 14 18.43 -2.45 22.96
C PRO A 14 17.30 -1.44 22.73
N GLY A 15 16.72 -1.49 21.53
CA GLY A 15 15.59 -0.64 21.17
C GLY A 15 14.39 -0.92 22.08
N PRO A 16 13.43 0.00 22.18
CA PRO A 16 12.25 -0.16 23.05
C PRO A 16 11.39 -1.40 22.74
N LEU A 17 11.62 -2.06 21.60
CA LEU A 17 10.94 -3.27 21.15
C LEU A 17 11.83 -4.53 21.14
N ASP A 18 13.08 -4.43 21.61
CA ASP A 18 13.97 -5.58 21.60
C ASP A 18 13.53 -6.66 22.60
N PRO A 19 13.60 -7.95 22.22
CA PRO A 19 13.20 -9.04 23.08
C PRO A 19 14.11 -9.11 24.32
N LYS A 20 13.51 -9.30 25.49
CA LYS A 20 14.26 -9.49 26.74
C LYS A 20 15.25 -10.65 26.60
N ALA A 21 16.47 -10.43 27.10
CA ALA A 21 17.51 -11.46 27.14
C ALA A 21 17.00 -12.74 27.83
N GLY A 22 17.01 -13.86 27.11
CA GLY A 22 16.57 -15.17 27.61
C GLY A 22 15.12 -15.57 27.30
N THR A 23 14.34 -14.73 26.61
CA THR A 23 13.00 -15.13 26.12
C THR A 23 13.12 -16.06 24.90
N PRO A 24 12.44 -17.23 24.89
CA PRO A 24 12.50 -18.12 23.75
C PRO A 24 11.80 -17.48 22.54
N LEU A 25 12.56 -17.22 21.48
CA LEU A 25 12.03 -16.72 20.20
C LEU A 25 11.18 -17.80 19.53
N ARG A 26 9.86 -17.74 19.72
CA ARG A 26 8.91 -18.68 19.12
C ARG A 26 8.16 -17.99 17.99
N ALA A 27 8.38 -18.45 16.75
CA ALA A 27 7.67 -17.96 15.56
C ALA A 27 6.14 -18.03 15.70
N VAL A 28 5.65 -18.98 16.51
CA VAL A 28 4.23 -19.16 16.85
C VAL A 28 3.61 -17.90 17.47
N ASN A 29 4.38 -17.10 18.21
CA ASN A 29 3.90 -15.88 18.87
C ASN A 29 3.61 -14.74 17.89
N ALA A 30 4.21 -14.76 16.70
CA ALA A 30 3.88 -13.85 15.62
C ALA A 30 2.85 -14.48 14.67
N LEU A 31 3.06 -15.74 14.27
CA LEU A 31 2.23 -16.40 13.27
C LEU A 31 0.77 -16.59 13.72
N LEU A 32 0.52 -16.90 14.99
CA LEU A 32 -0.86 -17.09 15.48
C LEU A 32 -1.66 -15.79 15.46
N PRO A 33 -1.19 -14.66 16.03
CA PRO A 33 -1.94 -13.40 15.95
C PRO A 33 -2.11 -12.86 14.52
N PHE A 34 -1.10 -12.99 13.66
CA PHE A 34 -1.27 -12.60 12.26
C PHE A 34 -2.25 -13.54 11.53
N GLY A 35 -2.17 -14.84 11.80
CA GLY A 35 -3.11 -15.82 11.25
C GLY A 35 -4.55 -15.60 11.71
N THR A 36 -4.76 -15.23 12.99
CA THR A 36 -6.09 -14.93 13.51
C THR A 36 -6.69 -13.69 12.84
N ILE A 37 -5.89 -12.64 12.62
CA ILE A 37 -6.34 -11.44 11.88
C ILE A 37 -6.77 -11.81 10.46
N VAL A 38 -5.93 -12.55 9.73
CA VAL A 38 -6.22 -12.94 8.33
C VAL A 38 -7.49 -13.79 8.28
N LEU A 39 -7.56 -14.85 9.08
CA LEU A 39 -8.71 -15.77 9.07
C LEU A 39 -9.99 -15.09 9.56
N ALA A 40 -9.92 -14.23 10.58
CA ALA A 40 -11.07 -13.49 11.08
C ALA A 40 -11.54 -12.43 10.07
N THR A 41 -10.62 -11.79 9.34
CA THR A 41 -10.97 -10.81 8.30
C THR A 41 -11.69 -11.49 7.14
N PHE A 42 -11.09 -12.51 6.52
CA PHE A 42 -11.70 -13.21 5.40
C PHE A 42 -12.96 -13.97 5.84
N GLY A 43 -12.95 -14.63 7.00
CA GLY A 43 -14.10 -15.31 7.57
C GLY A 43 -15.25 -14.35 7.88
N GLY A 44 -14.94 -13.19 8.47
CA GLY A 44 -15.91 -12.13 8.75
C GLY A 44 -16.52 -11.54 7.49
N MET A 45 -15.69 -11.24 6.48
CA MET A 45 -16.16 -10.75 5.17
C MET A 45 -17.04 -11.78 4.45
N LEU A 46 -16.68 -13.07 4.49
CA LEU A 46 -17.48 -14.13 3.87
C LEU A 46 -18.80 -14.34 4.60
N ALA A 47 -18.80 -14.32 5.94
CA ALA A 47 -20.00 -14.49 6.74
C ALA A 47 -20.97 -13.31 6.59
N ASP A 48 -20.47 -12.08 6.71
CA ASP A 48 -21.27 -10.86 6.54
C ASP A 48 -21.80 -10.73 5.11
N GLY A 49 -20.94 -10.95 4.11
CA GLY A 49 -21.33 -10.94 2.70
C GLY A 49 -22.37 -12.00 2.37
N ALA A 50 -22.25 -13.22 2.90
CA ALA A 50 -23.21 -14.29 2.67
C ALA A 50 -24.55 -14.01 3.37
N ALA A 51 -24.53 -13.43 4.58
CA ALA A 51 -25.73 -13.01 5.29
C ALA A 51 -26.49 -11.94 4.51
N LYS A 52 -25.77 -10.93 3.98
CA LYS A 52 -26.36 -9.87 3.16
C LYS A 52 -26.94 -10.42 1.87
N VAL A 53 -26.21 -11.23 1.10
CA VAL A 53 -26.70 -11.87 -0.14
C VAL A 53 -27.95 -12.74 0.11
N ARG A 54 -28.00 -13.46 1.22
CA ARG A 54 -29.18 -14.27 1.61
C ARG A 54 -30.39 -13.41 2.01
N SER A 55 -30.16 -12.23 2.57
CA SER A 55 -31.23 -11.30 2.95
C SER A 55 -31.86 -10.54 1.77
N LEU A 56 -31.28 -10.58 0.55
CA LEU A 56 -31.89 -9.97 -0.62
C LEU A 56 -33.17 -10.71 -1.08
N PRO A 57 -34.17 -9.98 -1.62
CA PRO A 57 -35.34 -10.58 -2.25
C PRO A 57 -34.96 -11.58 -3.35
N ASP A 58 -35.67 -12.70 -3.46
CA ASP A 58 -35.34 -13.79 -4.40
C ASP A 58 -35.27 -13.34 -5.86
N ALA A 59 -36.00 -12.28 -6.24
CA ALA A 59 -35.99 -11.73 -7.59
C ALA A 59 -34.68 -11.02 -7.99
N SER A 60 -33.88 -10.58 -7.02
CA SER A 60 -32.64 -9.80 -7.23
C SER A 60 -31.40 -10.50 -6.66
N ARG A 61 -31.53 -11.75 -6.19
CA ARG A 61 -30.43 -12.48 -5.55
C ARG A 61 -29.41 -12.92 -6.61
N PRO A 62 -28.17 -12.39 -6.60
CA PRO A 62 -27.12 -12.91 -7.46
C PRO A 62 -26.76 -14.34 -7.07
N PRO A 63 -26.18 -15.15 -7.98
CA PRO A 63 -25.68 -16.47 -7.64
C PRO A 63 -24.66 -16.37 -6.48
N LEU A 64 -24.67 -17.34 -5.57
CA LEU A 64 -23.72 -17.45 -4.45
C LEU A 64 -22.31 -17.79 -4.97
N SER A 65 -21.69 -16.82 -5.62
CA SER A 65 -20.30 -16.82 -6.03
C SER A 65 -19.46 -16.04 -5.02
N LEU A 66 -18.20 -16.45 -4.83
CA LEU A 66 -17.23 -15.76 -3.99
C LEU A 66 -17.16 -14.25 -4.29
N VAL A 67 -17.19 -13.89 -5.58
CA VAL A 67 -17.14 -12.50 -6.03
C VAL A 67 -18.37 -11.72 -5.55
N SER A 68 -19.56 -12.33 -5.60
CA SER A 68 -20.80 -11.69 -5.18
C SER A 68 -20.92 -11.53 -3.66
N ILE A 69 -20.36 -12.48 -2.90
CA ILE A 69 -20.33 -12.42 -1.44
C ILE A 69 -19.37 -11.30 -1.00
N LEU A 70 -18.16 -11.29 -1.55
CA LEU A 70 -17.15 -10.29 -1.22
C LEU A 70 -17.58 -8.88 -1.64
N SER A 71 -18.27 -8.73 -2.78
CA SER A 71 -18.72 -7.41 -3.25
C SER A 71 -19.78 -6.75 -2.37
N HIS A 72 -20.53 -7.52 -1.58
CA HIS A 72 -21.57 -7.03 -0.68
C HIS A 72 -21.14 -7.04 0.80
N SER A 73 -19.93 -7.51 1.10
CA SER A 73 -19.39 -7.55 2.46
C SER A 73 -19.02 -6.16 2.96
N ASP A 74 -19.23 -5.92 4.25
CA ASP A 74 -18.66 -4.75 4.93
C ASP A 74 -17.25 -5.10 5.44
N SER A 75 -16.26 -4.68 4.65
CA SER A 75 -14.86 -4.91 4.97
C SER A 75 -14.39 -4.16 6.22
N ILE A 76 -14.98 -2.99 6.52
CA ILE A 76 -14.58 -2.15 7.66
C ILE A 76 -14.95 -2.86 8.97
N THR A 77 -16.20 -3.31 9.09
CA THR A 77 -16.67 -4.01 10.29
C THR A 77 -15.88 -5.32 10.50
N ALA A 78 -15.62 -6.07 9.42
CA ALA A 78 -14.81 -7.29 9.50
C ALA A 78 -13.37 -7.02 9.98
N LEU A 79 -12.73 -5.96 9.48
CA LEU A 79 -11.37 -5.56 9.88
C LEU A 79 -11.30 -5.12 11.36
N ILE A 80 -12.32 -4.43 11.88
CA ILE A 80 -12.37 -3.99 13.29
C ILE A 80 -12.43 -5.20 14.23
N TRP A 81 -13.31 -6.17 13.95
CA TRP A 81 -13.42 -7.37 14.76
C TRP A 81 -12.18 -8.27 14.64
N ALA A 82 -11.59 -8.36 13.45
CA ALA A 82 -10.39 -9.14 13.22
C ALA A 82 -9.16 -8.55 13.93
N SER A 83 -8.97 -7.22 13.91
CA SER A 83 -7.86 -6.57 14.62
C SER A 83 -8.00 -6.69 16.14
N ALA A 84 -9.23 -6.56 16.66
CA ALA A 84 -9.51 -6.80 18.08
C ALA A 84 -9.22 -8.25 18.49
N ALA A 85 -9.64 -9.23 17.69
CA ALA A 85 -9.35 -10.64 17.93
C ALA A 85 -7.84 -10.94 17.83
N GLY A 86 -7.15 -10.33 16.86
CA GLY A 86 -5.70 -10.40 16.70
C GLY A 86 -4.95 -9.91 17.92
N TRP A 87 -5.28 -8.70 18.38
CA TRP A 87 -4.70 -8.10 19.59
C TRP A 87 -4.96 -8.95 20.84
N LEU A 88 -6.19 -9.42 21.04
CA LEU A 88 -6.53 -10.31 22.16
C LEU A 88 -5.76 -11.63 22.09
N SER A 89 -5.57 -12.19 20.90
CA SER A 89 -4.80 -13.42 20.71
C SER A 89 -3.31 -13.23 21.00
N ALA A 90 -2.72 -12.10 20.58
CA ALA A 90 -1.34 -11.75 20.90
C ALA A 90 -1.15 -11.57 22.40
N LEU A 91 -2.03 -10.79 23.03
CA LEU A 91 -2.01 -10.54 24.47
C LEU A 91 -2.16 -11.84 25.27
N GLY A 92 -3.13 -12.68 24.90
CA GLY A 92 -3.36 -13.97 25.54
C GLY A 92 -2.16 -14.92 25.43
N LEU A 93 -1.51 -15.00 24.27
CA LEU A 93 -0.34 -15.85 24.07
C LEU A 93 0.87 -15.38 24.88
N VAL A 94 1.14 -14.08 24.88
CA VAL A 94 2.29 -13.49 25.58
C VAL A 94 2.14 -13.63 27.10
N LEU A 95 0.92 -13.42 27.62
CA LEU A 95 0.61 -13.60 29.04
C LEU A 95 0.62 -15.09 29.45
N ALA A 96 0.03 -15.97 28.65
CA ALA A 96 -0.01 -17.41 28.95
C ALA A 96 1.39 -18.07 28.94
N GLN A 97 2.32 -17.53 28.16
CA GLN A 97 3.71 -17.97 28.14
C GLN A 97 4.57 -17.33 29.23
N GLY A 98 4.03 -16.34 29.97
CA GLY A 98 4.79 -15.55 30.94
C GLY A 98 5.97 -14.81 30.30
N ALA A 99 5.89 -14.50 29.01
CA ALA A 99 7.00 -13.91 28.26
C ALA A 99 7.16 -12.40 28.55
N LEU A 100 6.03 -11.70 28.69
CA LEU A 100 5.95 -10.30 29.11
C LEU A 100 4.84 -10.14 30.15
N ALA A 101 5.00 -9.18 31.06
CA ALA A 101 3.93 -8.76 31.96
C ALA A 101 2.92 -7.84 31.21
N LEU A 102 1.73 -7.65 31.79
CA LEU A 102 0.65 -6.89 31.13
C LEU A 102 1.04 -5.43 30.85
N ASP A 103 1.75 -4.81 31.79
CA ASP A 103 2.31 -3.46 31.66
C ASP A 103 3.27 -3.35 30.47
N GLU A 104 4.15 -4.34 30.29
CA GLU A 104 5.10 -4.38 29.19
C GLU A 104 4.42 -4.64 27.84
N ALA A 105 3.41 -5.53 27.82
CA ALA A 105 2.60 -5.77 26.63
C ALA A 105 1.84 -4.50 26.20
N MET A 106 1.31 -3.74 27.16
CA MET A 106 0.63 -2.46 26.89
C MET A 106 1.62 -1.37 26.47
N ALA A 107 2.83 -1.34 27.02
CA ALA A 107 3.88 -0.42 26.59
C ALA A 107 4.32 -0.70 25.14
N ALA A 108 4.51 -1.97 24.78
CA ALA A 108 4.83 -2.38 23.41
C ALA A 108 3.69 -2.02 22.43
N TRP A 109 2.43 -2.19 22.85
CA TRP A 109 1.28 -1.75 22.06
C TRP A 109 1.26 -0.23 21.85
N ALA A 110 1.56 0.55 22.89
CA ALA A 110 1.62 2.01 22.79
C ALA A 110 2.77 2.48 21.87
N GLU A 111 3.90 1.78 21.86
CA GLU A 111 4.99 2.06 20.92
C GLU A 111 4.56 1.79 19.47
N GLY A 112 3.91 0.65 19.20
CA GLY A 112 3.37 0.34 17.88
C GLY A 112 2.31 1.35 17.39
N LEU A 113 1.54 1.94 18.30
CA LEU A 113 0.57 3.00 17.94
C LEU A 113 1.27 4.24 17.35
N LYS A 114 2.50 4.56 17.77
CA LYS A 114 3.26 5.70 17.24
C LYS A 114 3.61 5.52 15.76
N GLU A 115 3.95 4.29 15.36
CA GLU A 115 4.26 3.96 13.96
C GLU A 115 3.03 4.11 13.05
N VAL A 116 1.82 3.92 13.58
CA VAL A 116 0.56 4.06 12.82
C VAL A 116 0.07 5.51 12.72
N LEU A 117 0.54 6.39 13.62
CA LEU A 117 0.07 7.77 13.73
C LEU A 117 0.38 8.60 12.47
N GLU A 118 1.58 8.45 11.90
CA GLU A 118 1.98 9.21 10.72
C GLU A 118 1.09 8.91 9.49
N PRO A 119 0.89 7.64 9.07
CA PRO A 119 -0.04 7.31 8.00
C PRO A 119 -1.49 7.78 8.27
N MET A 120 -1.94 7.72 9.54
CA MET A 120 -3.27 8.19 9.91
C MET A 120 -3.43 9.70 9.70
N LEU A 121 -2.45 10.51 10.13
CA LEU A 121 -2.48 11.96 9.94
C LEU A 121 -2.50 12.31 8.46
N VAL A 122 -1.67 11.65 7.65
CA VAL A 122 -1.66 11.83 6.19
C VAL A 122 -3.03 11.56 5.58
N LEU A 123 -3.69 10.44 5.94
CA LEU A 123 -5.01 10.10 5.42
C LEU A 123 -6.09 11.11 5.85
N LEU A 124 -6.00 11.61 7.09
CA LEU A 124 -6.90 12.66 7.58
C LEU A 124 -6.72 13.97 6.80
N LEU A 125 -5.47 14.39 6.59
CA LEU A 125 -5.13 15.57 5.79
C LEU A 125 -5.54 15.40 4.32
N ALA A 126 -5.43 14.19 3.77
CA ALA A 126 -5.87 13.87 2.41
C ALA A 126 -7.38 14.08 2.23
N TRP A 127 -8.20 13.67 3.20
CA TRP A 127 -9.63 13.92 3.17
C TRP A 127 -9.96 15.41 3.27
N ALA A 128 -9.26 16.15 4.15
CA ALA A 128 -9.41 17.59 4.24
C ALA A 128 -9.05 18.28 2.92
N LEU A 129 -7.93 17.91 2.30
CA LEU A 129 -7.51 18.41 1.00
C LEU A 129 -8.53 18.09 -0.10
N GLY A 130 -9.08 16.86 -0.11
CA GLY A 130 -10.13 16.46 -1.04
C GLY A 130 -11.39 17.30 -0.94
N ALA A 131 -11.82 17.61 0.28
CA ALA A 131 -12.97 18.49 0.52
C ALA A 131 -12.70 19.90 -0.03
N VAL A 132 -11.52 20.47 0.23
CA VAL A 132 -11.14 21.80 -0.28
C VAL A 132 -11.07 21.81 -1.82
N ILE A 133 -10.50 20.78 -2.44
CA ILE A 133 -10.45 20.64 -3.92
C ILE A 133 -11.86 20.59 -4.51
N ALA A 134 -12.79 19.88 -3.85
CA ALA A 134 -14.18 19.80 -4.25
C ALA A 134 -14.88 21.17 -4.13
N ASP A 135 -14.70 21.86 -3.00
CA ASP A 135 -15.30 23.18 -2.72
C ASP A 135 -14.82 24.27 -3.69
N VAL A 136 -13.52 24.27 -4.01
CA VAL A 136 -12.93 25.22 -4.98
C VAL A 136 -13.33 24.87 -6.43
N GLY A 137 -13.81 23.65 -6.68
CA GLY A 137 -14.20 23.19 -8.01
C GLY A 137 -12.99 22.98 -8.94
N THR A 138 -11.82 22.71 -8.38
CA THR A 138 -10.54 22.59 -9.10
C THR A 138 -10.62 21.55 -10.23
N ALA A 139 -11.29 20.42 -10.00
CA ALA A 139 -11.46 19.40 -11.02
C ALA A 139 -12.28 19.88 -12.23
N THR A 140 -13.32 20.69 -11.99
CA THR A 140 -14.12 21.29 -13.07
C THR A 140 -13.32 22.33 -13.84
N PHE A 141 -12.50 23.12 -13.15
CA PHE A 141 -11.58 24.06 -13.78
C PHE A 141 -10.55 23.35 -14.66
N LEU A 142 -9.83 22.36 -14.12
CA LEU A 142 -8.87 21.57 -14.89
C LEU A 142 -9.54 20.85 -16.06
N ALA A 143 -10.69 20.20 -15.84
CA ALA A 143 -11.39 19.49 -16.90
C ALA A 143 -11.89 20.41 -18.02
N ARG A 144 -12.20 21.69 -17.73
CA ARG A 144 -12.53 22.68 -18.77
C ARG A 144 -11.29 23.16 -19.51
N SER A 145 -10.23 23.53 -18.79
CA SER A 145 -8.99 24.04 -19.37
C SER A 145 -8.22 22.98 -20.17
N LEU A 146 -8.33 21.71 -19.78
CA LEU A 146 -7.62 20.58 -20.40
C LEU A 146 -8.46 19.84 -21.46
N ARG A 147 -9.76 20.13 -21.57
CA ARG A 147 -10.68 19.40 -22.47
C ARG A 147 -10.25 19.44 -23.95
N GLU A 148 -9.64 20.55 -24.37
CA GLU A 148 -9.21 20.75 -25.76
C GLU A 148 -7.76 20.29 -26.01
N GLY A 149 -6.93 20.22 -24.96
CA GLY A 149 -5.50 19.92 -25.09
C GLY A 149 -5.07 18.53 -24.60
N LEU A 150 -5.89 17.85 -23.79
CA LEU A 150 -5.49 16.61 -23.12
C LEU A 150 -6.36 15.42 -23.58
N PRO A 151 -5.82 14.50 -24.38
CA PRO A 151 -6.57 13.33 -24.80
C PRO A 151 -6.82 12.41 -23.61
N ARG A 152 -8.02 11.79 -23.56
CA ARG A 152 -8.46 10.98 -22.39
C ARG A 152 -7.46 9.89 -21.97
N TRP A 153 -6.72 9.33 -22.92
CA TRP A 153 -5.75 8.27 -22.68
C TRP A 153 -4.52 8.72 -21.87
N SER A 154 -4.19 10.01 -21.83
CA SER A 154 -2.93 10.48 -21.25
C SER A 154 -3.01 10.75 -19.74
N LEU A 155 -4.21 10.81 -19.15
CA LEU A 155 -4.34 11.06 -17.71
C LEU A 155 -3.74 9.92 -16.86
N PRO A 156 -4.02 8.62 -17.08
CA PRO A 156 -3.40 7.54 -16.31
C PRO A 156 -1.86 7.55 -16.31
N PRO A 157 -1.15 7.68 -17.46
CA PRO A 157 0.32 7.72 -17.44
C PRO A 157 0.88 8.99 -16.82
N ILE A 158 0.20 10.15 -16.93
CA ILE A 158 0.59 11.37 -16.21
C ILE A 158 0.48 11.16 -14.70
N VAL A 159 -0.64 10.58 -14.25
CA VAL A 159 -0.86 10.26 -12.84
C VAL A 159 0.18 9.28 -12.34
N ALA A 160 0.47 8.22 -13.10
CA ALA A 160 1.53 7.29 -12.77
C ALA A 160 2.85 8.04 -12.58
N LEU A 161 3.31 8.80 -13.58
CA LEU A 161 4.60 9.51 -13.52
C LEU A 161 4.68 10.50 -12.34
N LEU A 162 3.61 11.26 -12.09
CA LEU A 162 3.53 12.16 -10.94
C LEU A 162 3.61 11.39 -9.62
N SER A 163 2.90 10.27 -9.50
CA SER A 163 2.99 9.41 -8.31
C SER A 163 4.39 8.83 -8.12
N HIS A 164 5.10 8.44 -9.18
CA HIS A 164 6.50 7.98 -9.07
C HIS A 164 7.40 9.08 -8.51
N ALA A 165 7.29 10.31 -9.05
CA ALA A 165 8.11 11.43 -8.62
C ALA A 165 7.81 11.87 -7.19
N ILE A 166 6.53 12.01 -6.83
CA ILE A 166 6.10 12.41 -5.48
C ILE A 166 6.47 11.34 -4.47
N SER A 167 6.27 10.05 -4.79
CA SER A 167 6.64 8.95 -3.90
C SER A 167 8.15 8.88 -3.69
N PHE A 168 8.94 9.05 -4.74
CA PHE A 168 10.40 9.07 -4.60
C PHE A 168 10.88 10.24 -3.74
N ALA A 169 10.31 11.43 -3.95
CA ALA A 169 10.68 12.65 -3.21
C ALA A 169 10.19 12.66 -1.75
N SER A 170 9.05 12.05 -1.47
CA SER A 170 8.47 11.98 -0.11
C SER A 170 8.90 10.75 0.68
N GLY A 171 9.34 9.68 0.01
CA GLY A 171 9.65 8.40 0.64
C GLY A 171 8.43 7.63 1.14
N SER A 172 7.20 8.12 0.90
CA SER A 172 5.98 7.56 1.49
C SER A 172 4.93 7.19 0.45
N SER A 173 4.51 5.91 0.45
CA SER A 173 3.39 5.43 -0.36
C SER A 173 2.07 6.07 0.07
N PHE A 174 1.77 6.04 1.37
CA PHE A 174 0.51 6.57 1.91
C PHE A 174 0.43 8.09 1.75
N GLY A 175 1.55 8.80 1.94
CA GLY A 175 1.69 10.24 1.63
C GLY A 175 1.28 10.57 0.20
N THR A 176 1.86 9.84 -0.75
CA THR A 176 1.59 10.04 -2.18
C THR A 176 0.14 9.74 -2.54
N MET A 177 -0.42 8.64 -2.05
CA MET A 177 -1.83 8.31 -2.26
C MET A 177 -2.76 9.37 -1.67
N GLY A 178 -2.43 9.89 -0.49
CA GLY A 178 -3.18 10.95 0.18
C GLY A 178 -3.18 12.27 -0.60
N ILE A 179 -2.09 12.61 -1.28
CA ILE A 179 -2.01 13.83 -2.09
C ILE A 179 -2.69 13.64 -3.45
N VAL A 180 -2.43 12.52 -4.13
CA VAL A 180 -2.81 12.31 -5.53
C VAL A 180 -4.26 11.85 -5.69
N LEU A 181 -4.78 10.96 -4.84
CA LEU A 181 -6.13 10.42 -5.00
C LEU A 181 -7.24 11.48 -4.92
N PRO A 182 -7.20 12.45 -3.98
CA PRO A 182 -8.22 13.50 -3.92
C PRO A 182 -8.22 14.45 -5.12
N LEU A 183 -7.07 14.58 -5.81
CA LEU A 183 -6.96 15.34 -7.05
C LEU A 183 -7.46 14.54 -8.26
N VAL A 184 -7.02 13.28 -8.37
CA VAL A 184 -7.27 12.42 -9.53
C VAL A 184 -8.71 11.90 -9.56
N GLY A 185 -9.30 11.56 -8.42
CA GLY A 185 -10.65 11.01 -8.35
C GLY A 185 -11.71 11.90 -9.03
N PRO A 186 -11.85 13.17 -8.61
CA PRO A 186 -12.78 14.09 -9.24
C PRO A 186 -12.42 14.43 -10.70
N LEU A 187 -11.13 14.57 -11.02
CA LEU A 187 -10.67 14.86 -12.38
C LEU A 187 -10.97 13.72 -13.35
N ALA A 188 -10.74 12.47 -12.93
CA ALA A 188 -11.03 11.27 -13.72
C ALA A 188 -12.53 11.12 -13.99
N GLN A 189 -13.40 11.46 -13.02
CA GLN A 189 -14.84 11.48 -13.24
C GLN A 189 -15.27 12.57 -14.23
N ALA A 190 -14.70 13.77 -14.12
CA ALA A 190 -15.03 14.90 -14.99
C ALA A 190 -14.56 14.71 -16.45
N LEU A 191 -13.41 14.04 -16.65
CA LEU A 191 -12.82 13.79 -17.98
C LEU A 191 -13.30 12.48 -18.61
N GLY A 192 -13.51 11.44 -17.79
CA GLY A 192 -13.92 10.09 -18.20
C GLY A 192 -15.42 9.89 -18.39
N GLY A 193 -16.24 10.95 -18.22
CA GLY A 193 -17.69 10.90 -18.45
C GLY A 193 -18.44 9.89 -17.58
N GLY A 194 -17.93 9.60 -16.38
CA GLY A 194 -18.51 8.62 -15.46
C GLY A 194 -18.15 7.15 -15.74
N SER A 195 -17.21 6.86 -16.66
CA SER A 195 -16.72 5.49 -16.86
C SER A 195 -16.02 4.98 -15.59
N ARG A 196 -16.60 3.95 -14.98
CA ARG A 196 -16.04 3.29 -13.78
C ARG A 196 -14.69 2.65 -14.07
N GLU A 197 -14.49 2.07 -15.25
CA GLU A 197 -13.22 1.46 -15.66
C GLU A 197 -12.10 2.50 -15.76
N TYR A 198 -12.41 3.68 -16.30
CA TYR A 198 -11.44 4.77 -16.42
C TYR A 198 -11.01 5.31 -15.05
N LEU A 199 -11.96 5.47 -14.13
CA LEU A 199 -11.68 5.88 -12.75
C LEU A 199 -10.79 4.84 -12.05
N LEU A 200 -11.13 3.55 -12.17
CA LEU A 200 -10.33 2.46 -11.60
C LEU A 200 -8.93 2.41 -12.19
N HIS A 201 -8.76 2.69 -13.48
CA HIS A 201 -7.45 2.73 -14.12
C HIS A 201 -6.58 3.90 -13.62
N CYS A 202 -7.17 5.07 -13.42
CA CYS A 202 -6.46 6.23 -12.86
C CYS A 202 -6.05 5.99 -11.39
N ILE A 203 -6.96 5.41 -10.59
CA ILE A 203 -6.67 5.03 -9.20
C ILE A 203 -5.59 3.94 -9.17
N GLY A 204 -5.70 2.91 -10.02
CA GLY A 204 -4.70 1.85 -10.13
C GLY A 204 -3.31 2.38 -10.52
N SER A 205 -3.26 3.33 -11.45
CA SER A 205 -2.02 4.00 -11.87
C SER A 205 -1.39 4.80 -10.72
N CYS A 206 -2.21 5.46 -9.89
CA CYS A 206 -1.75 6.15 -8.67
C CYS A 206 -1.22 5.15 -7.63
N LEU A 207 -1.95 4.06 -7.38
CA LEU A 207 -1.57 3.04 -6.39
C LEU A 207 -0.24 2.39 -6.79
N GLY A 208 -0.11 1.98 -8.06
CA GLY A 208 1.14 1.42 -8.59
C GLY A 208 2.30 2.40 -8.52
N GLY A 209 2.10 3.64 -8.99
CA GLY A 209 3.15 4.67 -8.96
C GLY A 209 3.57 5.08 -7.55
N ALA A 210 2.64 5.07 -6.57
CA ALA A 210 2.95 5.39 -5.19
C ALA A 210 3.87 4.36 -4.52
N THR A 211 3.85 3.08 -4.96
CA THR A 211 4.72 2.05 -4.37
C THR A 211 6.18 2.17 -4.78
N PHE A 212 6.48 2.78 -5.93
CA PHE A 212 7.83 2.90 -6.47
C PHE A 212 8.80 3.57 -5.47
N GLY A 213 8.45 4.77 -4.99
CA GLY A 213 9.34 5.53 -4.11
C GLY A 213 9.51 4.91 -2.73
N ASN A 214 8.57 4.09 -2.27
CA ASN A 214 8.69 3.42 -0.97
C ASN A 214 9.75 2.30 -0.97
N ILE A 215 10.15 1.83 -2.15
CA ILE A 215 11.14 0.77 -2.30
C ILE A 215 12.52 1.34 -2.63
N CYS A 216 12.60 2.45 -3.36
CA CYS A 216 13.87 2.99 -3.85
C CYS A 216 14.28 4.34 -3.25
N SER A 217 13.42 5.03 -2.50
CA SER A 217 13.77 6.32 -1.90
C SER A 217 14.65 6.14 -0.67
N PRO A 218 15.79 6.85 -0.56
CA PRO A 218 16.72 6.73 0.56
C PRO A 218 16.13 7.19 1.89
N ILE A 219 15.03 7.96 1.86
CA ILE A 219 14.35 8.49 3.04
C ILE A 219 13.09 7.70 3.41
N SER A 220 12.80 6.61 2.71
CA SER A 220 11.59 5.81 2.96
C SER A 220 11.74 4.91 4.18
N ASP A 221 10.70 4.84 5.02
CA ASP A 221 10.65 3.97 6.20
C ASP A 221 10.91 2.51 5.86
N THR A 222 10.37 2.03 4.73
CA THR A 222 10.57 0.64 4.30
C THR A 222 12.01 0.38 3.90
N THR A 223 12.67 1.37 3.28
CA THR A 223 14.09 1.30 2.93
C THR A 223 14.95 1.29 4.19
N ILE A 224 14.69 2.20 5.13
CA ILE A 224 15.39 2.29 6.41
C ILE A 224 15.23 1.00 7.22
N LEU A 225 14.00 0.50 7.37
CA LEU A 225 13.72 -0.75 8.08
C LEU A 225 14.41 -1.95 7.43
N THR A 226 14.44 -2.02 6.09
CA THR A 226 15.13 -3.11 5.38
C THR A 226 16.63 -3.08 5.63
N VAL A 227 17.24 -1.89 5.61
CA VAL A 227 18.68 -1.71 5.86
C VAL A 227 19.02 -2.05 7.31
N LEU A 228 18.20 -1.63 8.28
CA LEU A 228 18.35 -2.00 9.69
C LEU A 228 18.23 -3.50 9.92
N ALA A 229 17.25 -4.15 9.28
CA ALA A 229 17.02 -5.59 9.41
C ALA A 229 18.13 -6.44 8.75
N THR A 230 18.65 -5.98 7.62
CA THR A 230 19.70 -6.69 6.85
C THR A 230 21.12 -6.29 7.26
N ARG A 231 21.28 -5.24 8.09
CA ARG A 231 22.56 -4.63 8.48
C ARG A 231 23.45 -4.28 7.29
N CYS A 232 22.86 -3.92 6.16
CA CYS A 232 23.60 -3.41 5.01
C CYS A 232 23.78 -1.89 5.12
N ASP A 233 24.57 -1.31 4.21
CA ASP A 233 24.66 0.14 4.09
C ASP A 233 23.48 0.68 3.28
N LEU A 234 22.91 1.81 3.71
CA LEU A 234 21.76 2.44 3.07
C LEU A 234 22.07 2.82 1.61
N GLN A 235 23.26 3.37 1.37
CA GLN A 235 23.63 3.82 0.04
C GLN A 235 23.85 2.64 -0.91
N ALA A 236 24.47 1.55 -0.43
CA ALA A 236 24.59 0.32 -1.18
C ALA A 236 23.23 -0.31 -1.52
N HIS A 237 22.29 -0.32 -0.58
CA HIS A 237 20.94 -0.84 -0.79
C HIS A 237 20.19 -0.02 -1.85
N VAL A 238 20.18 1.30 -1.73
CA VAL A 238 19.47 2.19 -2.67
C VAL A 238 20.09 2.09 -4.07
N ALA A 239 21.42 2.09 -4.18
CA ALA A 239 22.10 2.00 -5.46
C ALA A 239 21.79 0.69 -6.20
N THR A 240 21.62 -0.42 -5.46
CA THR A 240 21.31 -1.72 -6.06
C THR A 240 19.83 -1.87 -6.40
N ILE A 241 18.90 -1.34 -5.60
CA ILE A 241 17.46 -1.52 -5.84
C ILE A 241 16.86 -0.54 -6.85
N THR A 242 17.41 0.68 -6.95
CA THR A 242 16.97 1.74 -7.87
C THR A 242 16.87 1.28 -9.34
N PRO A 243 17.88 0.60 -9.94
CA PRO A 243 17.77 0.16 -11.33
C PRO A 243 16.65 -0.86 -11.55
N TYR A 244 16.41 -1.79 -10.61
CA TYR A 244 15.29 -2.74 -10.69
C TYR A 244 13.94 -2.04 -10.55
N ALA A 245 13.84 -1.09 -9.61
CA ALA A 245 12.63 -0.30 -9.41
C ALA A 245 12.31 0.55 -10.65
N LEU A 246 13.32 1.15 -11.30
CA LEU A 246 13.17 1.92 -12.54
C LEU A 246 12.69 1.04 -13.70
N LEU A 247 13.22 -0.18 -13.81
CA LEU A 247 12.75 -1.15 -14.81
C LEU A 247 11.28 -1.50 -14.58
N ALA A 248 10.88 -1.78 -13.33
CA ALA A 248 9.49 -2.03 -12.99
C ALA A 248 8.58 -0.82 -13.29
N ALA A 249 9.00 0.40 -12.93
CA ALA A 249 8.29 1.63 -13.23
C ALA A 249 8.13 1.87 -14.74
N ALA A 250 9.20 1.66 -15.52
CA ALA A 250 9.18 1.79 -16.97
C ALA A 250 8.25 0.76 -17.62
N THR A 251 8.29 -0.51 -17.18
CA THR A 251 7.38 -1.54 -17.69
C THR A 251 5.93 -1.25 -17.34
N ALA A 252 5.64 -0.79 -16.13
CA ALA A 252 4.30 -0.39 -15.71
C ALA A 252 3.77 0.80 -16.55
N LEU A 253 4.62 1.77 -16.88
CA LEU A 253 4.23 2.91 -17.71
C LEU A 253 4.01 2.50 -19.18
N LEU A 254 4.97 1.77 -19.77
CA LEU A 254 5.00 1.44 -21.19
C LEU A 254 4.01 0.33 -21.58
N PHE A 255 3.82 -0.67 -20.72
CA PHE A 255 2.95 -1.83 -20.98
C PHE A 255 1.65 -1.81 -20.14
N GLY A 256 1.54 -0.93 -19.15
CA GLY A 256 0.35 -0.79 -18.31
C GLY A 256 -0.42 0.49 -18.60
N SER A 257 0.04 1.60 -18.02
CA SER A 257 -0.71 2.87 -17.99
C SER A 257 -0.99 3.45 -19.37
N VAL A 258 -0.01 3.42 -20.29
CA VAL A 258 -0.16 3.96 -21.66
C VAL A 258 -1.09 3.09 -22.53
N PRO A 259 -0.87 1.77 -22.69
CA PRO A 259 -1.66 0.97 -23.63
C PRO A 259 -3.10 0.74 -23.16
N VAL A 260 -3.31 0.61 -21.84
CA VAL A 260 -4.66 0.54 -21.26
C VAL A 260 -5.36 1.89 -21.39
N GLY A 261 -4.63 3.00 -21.24
CA GLY A 261 -5.16 4.34 -21.51
C GLY A 261 -5.60 4.51 -22.96
N LEU A 262 -4.85 3.96 -23.92
CA LEU A 262 -5.17 3.94 -25.35
C LEU A 262 -6.29 2.96 -25.73
N GLY A 263 -6.74 2.12 -24.79
CA GLY A 263 -7.77 1.10 -25.04
C GLY A 263 -7.30 -0.07 -25.91
N LEU A 264 -5.99 -0.31 -26.01
CA LEU A 264 -5.42 -1.37 -26.84
C LEU A 264 -5.74 -2.77 -26.29
N TYR A 265 -5.76 -2.91 -24.97
CA TYR A 265 -6.11 -4.16 -24.28
C TYR A 265 -6.60 -3.91 -22.85
N GLY A 266 -7.35 -4.86 -22.30
CA GLY A 266 -7.92 -4.76 -20.96
C GLY A 266 -6.89 -4.90 -19.81
N PRO A 267 -7.28 -4.59 -18.56
CA PRO A 267 -6.38 -4.61 -17.40
C PRO A 267 -5.70 -5.95 -17.14
N LEU A 268 -6.39 -7.07 -17.39
CA LEU A 268 -5.84 -8.42 -17.23
C LEU A 268 -4.75 -8.74 -18.27
N ALA A 269 -4.96 -8.31 -19.51
CA ALA A 269 -3.96 -8.45 -20.56
C ALA A 269 -2.73 -7.57 -20.26
N ALA A 270 -2.94 -6.38 -19.71
CA ALA A 270 -1.85 -5.51 -19.27
C ALA A 270 -0.96 -6.18 -18.21
N LEU A 271 -1.58 -6.85 -17.23
CA LEU A 271 -0.85 -7.62 -16.23
C LEU A 271 -0.03 -8.75 -16.87
N ALA A 272 -0.65 -9.54 -17.76
CA ALA A 272 0.03 -10.64 -18.44
C ALA A 272 1.22 -10.16 -19.29
N VAL A 273 1.03 -9.07 -20.04
CA VAL A 273 2.10 -8.44 -20.84
C VAL A 273 3.19 -7.86 -19.94
N GLY A 274 2.83 -7.21 -18.83
CA GLY A 274 3.80 -6.68 -17.86
C GLY A 274 4.67 -7.77 -17.23
N VAL A 275 4.05 -8.89 -16.81
CA VAL A 275 4.78 -10.06 -16.28
C VAL A 275 5.69 -10.67 -17.35
N ALA A 276 5.21 -10.82 -18.58
CA ALA A 276 6.02 -11.31 -19.69
C ALA A 276 7.19 -10.37 -20.01
N ALA A 277 6.98 -9.06 -19.99
CA ALA A 277 8.01 -8.05 -20.24
C ALA A 277 9.07 -8.04 -19.13
N MET A 278 8.68 -8.13 -17.86
CA MET A 278 9.62 -8.29 -16.75
C MET A 278 10.39 -9.61 -16.85
N GLY A 279 9.73 -10.72 -17.19
CA GLY A 279 10.39 -12.01 -17.39
C GLY A 279 11.40 -11.98 -18.54
N ALA A 280 11.07 -11.32 -19.64
CA ALA A 280 11.99 -11.10 -20.77
C ALA A 280 13.17 -10.20 -20.38
N ALA A 281 12.93 -9.11 -19.64
CA ALA A 281 13.98 -8.25 -19.15
C ALA A 281 14.96 -9.01 -18.23
N ILE A 282 14.45 -9.85 -17.33
CA ILE A 282 15.29 -10.70 -16.47
C ILE A 282 16.06 -11.72 -17.32
N ALA A 283 15.47 -12.32 -18.35
CA ALA A 283 16.16 -13.28 -19.21
C ALA A 283 17.30 -12.63 -20.03
N VAL A 284 17.19 -11.34 -20.36
CA VAL A 284 18.18 -10.60 -21.16
C VAL A 284 19.27 -9.96 -20.30
N PHE A 285 18.91 -9.42 -19.13
CA PHE A 285 19.83 -8.67 -18.25
C PHE A 285 20.27 -9.45 -17.01
N GLY A 286 19.67 -10.61 -16.73
CA GLY A 286 19.96 -11.45 -15.56
C GLY A 286 21.09 -12.47 -15.76
N THR A 287 21.82 -12.40 -16.87
CA THR A 287 23.06 -13.15 -17.14
C THR A 287 24.26 -12.22 -17.08
#